data_AF-A0AAU1CAJ5-F1
#
_entry.id   AF-A0AAU1CAJ5-F1
#
_cell.length_a   1.000
_cell.length_b   1.000
_cell.length_c   1.000
_cell.angle_alpha   90.00
_cell.angle_beta   90.00
_cell.angle_gamma   90.00
#
_symmetry.space_group_name_H-M   'P 1'
#
loop_
_entity.id
_entity.type
_entity.pdbx_description
1 polymer ?
#
loop_
_entity_poly.entity_id
_entity_poly.type
_entity_poly.pdbx_seq_one_letter_code
_entity_poly.pdbx_strand_id
1 'polypeptide(L)'
;MARRTHALLLGLATAAAVAVVPGTAVQQTTAQAAVRKQIDTDYTLLRRSPASYVIGTAYRGWTVDVHGEADGGYRWGRVFGTINTCLWTYAGAVSGDGATTDSCGAATTLPTSAFTNGQIGGGTSDGASVATVAGAGCATWDGTHITAYGNVSPWDVPAKPSTQVNSQVAMGQTVLWRYVSRDGGYVMVRDPRGGSTDGVGLQSWYFIPRGCLPTTLP
;
A
#
# COMPACT_ATOMS: atom_id res chain seq x y z
N MET A 1 4.74 97.00 -27.37
CA MET A 1 4.55 95.97 -26.32
C MET A 1 4.30 94.63 -27.00
N ALA A 2 5.11 93.62 -26.66
CA ALA A 2 5.23 92.33 -27.31
C ALA A 2 4.14 91.32 -26.92
N ARG A 3 3.87 90.32 -27.79
CA ARG A 3 3.30 88.98 -27.48
C ARG A 3 3.43 88.11 -28.74
N ARG A 4 4.55 87.38 -28.94
CA ARG A 4 4.89 86.01 -28.47
C ARG A 4 3.91 84.92 -28.90
N THR A 5 4.28 84.27 -30.01
CA THR A 5 3.92 82.92 -30.50
C THR A 5 4.16 81.82 -29.47
N HIS A 6 3.21 80.89 -29.29
CA HIS A 6 3.48 79.55 -28.74
C HIS A 6 2.63 78.50 -29.48
N ALA A 7 3.33 77.55 -30.11
CA ALA A 7 2.80 76.35 -30.72
C ALA A 7 2.54 75.29 -29.64
N LEU A 8 1.41 74.58 -29.76
CA LEU A 8 1.07 73.44 -28.92
C LEU A 8 1.42 72.14 -29.68
N LEU A 9 2.42 71.40 -29.21
CA LEU A 9 2.76 70.06 -29.66
C LEU A 9 1.94 69.04 -28.88
N LEU A 10 1.09 68.27 -29.56
CA LEU A 10 0.43 67.08 -29.01
C LEU A 10 1.43 65.92 -28.99
N GLY A 11 1.83 65.48 -27.79
CA GLY A 11 2.55 64.23 -27.59
C GLY A 11 1.58 63.07 -27.37
N LEU A 12 1.58 62.09 -28.27
CA LEU A 12 0.95 60.79 -28.05
C LEU A 12 1.80 59.98 -27.06
N ALA A 13 1.22 59.61 -25.91
CA ALA A 13 1.78 58.62 -25.01
C ALA A 13 1.24 57.22 -25.37
N THR A 14 2.08 56.39 -25.99
CA THR A 14 1.82 54.96 -26.17
C THR A 14 2.08 54.22 -24.85
N ALA A 15 1.01 53.83 -24.15
CA ALA A 15 1.10 52.93 -23.01
C ALA A 15 1.25 51.48 -23.51
N ALA A 16 2.43 50.89 -23.30
CA ALA A 16 2.65 49.47 -23.53
C ALA A 16 1.99 48.67 -22.38
N ALA A 17 0.92 47.93 -22.68
CA ALA A 17 0.30 47.00 -21.74
C ALA A 17 1.17 45.75 -21.61
N VAL A 18 1.91 45.63 -20.50
CA VAL A 18 2.57 44.37 -20.11
C VAL A 18 1.48 43.40 -19.69
N ALA A 19 1.18 42.43 -20.55
CA ALA A 19 0.31 41.31 -20.20
C ALA A 19 1.03 40.45 -19.16
N VAL A 20 0.67 40.63 -17.89
CA VAL A 20 1.05 39.71 -16.81
C VAL A 20 0.30 38.42 -17.07
N VAL A 21 0.99 37.43 -17.64
CA VAL A 21 0.48 36.05 -17.69
C VAL A 21 0.34 35.60 -16.24
N PRO A 22 -0.87 35.28 -15.74
CA PRO A 22 -1.01 34.71 -14.42
C PRO A 22 -0.28 33.37 -14.44
N GLY A 23 0.89 33.33 -13.80
CA GLY A 23 1.57 32.09 -13.51
C GLY A 23 0.61 31.23 -12.71
N THR A 24 0.17 30.11 -13.28
CA THR A 24 -0.51 29.06 -12.56
C THR A 24 0.39 28.66 -11.40
N ALA A 25 0.09 29.16 -10.20
CA ALA A 25 0.69 28.66 -8.99
C ALA A 25 0.43 27.16 -8.96
N VAL A 26 1.48 26.37 -9.11
CA VAL A 26 1.43 24.94 -8.82
C VAL A 26 1.04 24.87 -7.35
N GLN A 27 -0.21 24.46 -7.11
CA GLN A 27 -0.77 24.35 -5.79
C GLN A 27 0.03 23.24 -5.07
N GLN A 28 1.05 23.63 -4.33
CA GLN A 28 1.73 22.78 -3.38
C GLN A 28 0.66 22.33 -2.39
N THR A 29 0.21 21.09 -2.55
CA THR A 29 -0.61 20.42 -1.53
C THR A 29 0.23 20.40 -0.27
N THR A 30 -0.11 21.25 0.70
CA THR A 30 0.50 21.22 2.02
C THR A 30 0.39 19.81 2.58
N ALA A 31 1.52 19.23 2.98
CA ALA A 31 1.58 17.99 3.74
C ALA A 31 0.47 17.97 4.80
N GLN A 32 -0.46 17.03 4.72
CA GLN A 32 -1.51 16.89 5.73
C GLN A 32 -0.85 16.53 7.05
N ALA A 33 -1.26 17.16 8.15
CA ALA A 33 -0.78 16.79 9.48
C ALA A 33 -1.07 15.30 9.72
N ALA A 34 -0.05 14.58 10.18
CA ALA A 34 -0.17 13.16 10.45
C ALA A 34 -0.50 12.94 11.94
N VAL A 35 -1.20 11.85 12.22
CA VAL A 35 -1.51 11.41 13.58
C VAL A 35 -0.88 10.06 13.81
N ARG A 36 0.00 9.97 14.80
CA ARG A 36 0.58 8.73 15.28
C ARG A 36 -0.48 7.92 16.02
N LYS A 37 -0.68 6.71 15.53
CA LYS A 37 -1.57 5.69 16.08
C LYS A 37 -0.80 4.39 16.32
N GLN A 38 -1.42 3.47 17.05
CA GLN A 38 -0.99 2.09 17.21
C GLN A 38 -2.05 1.14 16.65
N ILE A 39 -1.63 -0.01 16.15
CA ILE A 39 -2.55 -1.12 15.88
C ILE A 39 -3.09 -1.65 17.21
N ASP A 40 -4.40 -1.61 17.41
CA ASP A 40 -5.07 -2.02 18.66
C ASP A 40 -5.85 -3.34 18.55
N THR A 41 -5.97 -3.88 17.34
CA THR A 41 -6.41 -5.24 17.06
C THR A 41 -5.23 -6.21 17.10
N ASP A 42 -5.48 -7.53 17.12
CA ASP A 42 -4.39 -8.53 17.08
C ASP A 42 -3.56 -8.40 15.81
N TYR A 43 -4.23 -8.13 14.69
CA TYR A 43 -3.62 -7.68 13.45
C TYR A 43 -4.61 -6.89 12.60
N THR A 44 -4.09 -6.26 11.55
CA THR A 44 -4.86 -5.73 10.42
C THR A 44 -4.14 -5.94 9.10
N LEU A 45 -4.91 -6.12 8.03
CA LEU A 45 -4.37 -6.32 6.68
C LEU A 45 -3.99 -4.98 6.06
N LEU A 46 -2.78 -4.92 5.51
CA LEU A 46 -2.27 -3.75 4.80
C LEU A 46 -2.57 -3.89 3.31
N ARG A 47 -2.98 -2.80 2.66
CA ARG A 47 -3.45 -2.84 1.27
C ARG A 47 -2.79 -1.77 0.40
N ARG A 48 -2.78 -2.00 -0.92
CA ARG A 48 -2.29 -1.02 -1.91
C ARG A 48 -3.20 0.19 -2.10
N SER A 49 -4.50 0.01 -1.85
CA SER A 49 -5.57 1.00 -1.92
C SER A 49 -6.75 0.49 -1.09
N PRO A 50 -7.77 1.32 -0.78
CA PRO A 50 -8.97 0.86 -0.08
C PRO A 50 -9.59 -0.38 -0.75
N ALA A 51 -9.97 -1.37 0.06
CA ALA A 51 -10.60 -2.63 -0.39
C ALA A 51 -9.89 -3.35 -1.56
N SER A 52 -8.56 -3.29 -1.63
CA SER A 52 -7.76 -3.83 -2.74
C SER A 52 -6.78 -4.92 -2.27
N TYR A 53 -5.82 -5.27 -3.14
CA TYR A 53 -4.80 -6.28 -2.88
C TYR A 53 -4.13 -6.08 -1.51
N VAL A 54 -4.14 -7.16 -0.73
CA VAL A 54 -3.41 -7.27 0.55
C VAL A 54 -1.93 -7.37 0.24
N ILE A 55 -1.13 -6.50 0.87
CA ILE A 55 0.31 -6.38 0.70
C ILE A 55 1.07 -7.00 1.87
N GLY A 56 0.43 -7.08 3.03
CA GLY A 56 0.99 -7.68 4.23
C GLY A 56 0.07 -7.49 5.41
N THR A 57 0.64 -7.56 6.60
CA THR A 57 -0.08 -7.52 7.88
C THR A 57 0.67 -6.66 8.87
N ALA A 58 -0.05 -5.76 9.54
CA ALA A 58 0.45 -5.06 10.72
C ALA A 58 -0.13 -5.73 11.97
N TYR A 59 0.67 -5.83 13.03
CA TYR A 59 0.31 -6.56 14.25
C TYR A 59 0.09 -5.60 15.41
N ARG A 60 -0.63 -6.06 16.44
CA ARG A 60 -0.88 -5.31 17.68
C ARG A 60 0.38 -4.60 18.18
N GLY A 61 0.25 -3.32 18.51
CA GLY A 61 1.33 -2.48 19.02
C GLY A 61 2.30 -1.96 17.95
N TRP A 62 2.09 -2.24 16.67
CA TRP A 62 2.81 -1.56 15.59
C TRP A 62 2.35 -0.12 15.48
N THR A 63 3.31 0.77 15.24
CA THR A 63 3.03 2.19 15.02
C THR A 63 2.58 2.44 13.60
N VAL A 64 1.59 3.32 13.43
CA VAL A 64 1.16 3.84 12.14
C VAL A 64 0.98 5.36 12.23
N ASP A 65 1.67 6.10 11.37
CA ASP A 65 1.41 7.54 11.22
C ASP A 65 0.35 7.70 10.13
N VAL A 66 -0.91 7.96 10.51
CA VAL A 66 -2.05 8.10 9.59
C VAL A 66 -2.20 9.53 9.09
N HIS A 67 -2.65 9.68 7.84
CA HIS A 67 -2.73 10.96 7.14
C HIS A 67 -4.15 11.18 6.64
N GLY A 68 -4.64 12.41 6.80
CA GLY A 68 -5.95 12.80 6.32
C GLY A 68 -7.12 12.02 6.92
N GLU A 69 -8.25 12.09 6.22
CA GLU A 69 -9.47 11.39 6.58
C GLU A 69 -9.47 9.94 6.09
N ALA A 70 -10.35 9.12 6.67
CA ALA A 70 -10.56 7.76 6.18
C ALA A 70 -11.27 7.77 4.81
N ASP A 71 -10.86 6.87 3.91
CA ASP A 71 -11.47 6.63 2.61
C ASP A 71 -11.87 5.15 2.50
N GLY A 72 -13.14 4.89 2.20
CA GLY A 72 -13.69 3.53 2.11
C GLY A 72 -13.50 2.67 3.37
N GLY A 73 -13.38 3.28 4.55
CA GLY A 73 -13.10 2.58 5.82
C GLY A 73 -11.61 2.31 6.07
N TYR A 74 -10.71 2.85 5.26
CA TYR A 74 -9.26 2.70 5.37
C TYR A 74 -8.58 4.04 5.61
N ARG A 75 -7.40 4.03 6.24
CA ARG A 75 -6.54 5.20 6.40
C ARG A 75 -5.21 4.97 5.69
N TRP A 76 -4.76 5.99 4.99
CA TRP A 76 -3.41 6.04 4.42
C TRP A 76 -2.40 6.36 5.51
N GLY A 77 -1.28 5.64 5.54
CA GLY A 77 -0.20 6.05 6.41
C GLY A 77 1.04 5.18 6.43
N ARG A 78 2.04 5.67 7.16
CA ARG A 78 3.32 4.98 7.28
C ARG A 78 3.19 3.91 8.34
N VAL A 79 3.28 2.66 7.91
CA VAL A 79 3.26 1.51 8.80
C VAL A 79 4.70 1.18 9.17
N PHE A 80 5.04 1.33 10.45
CA PHE A 80 6.35 0.96 10.98
C PHE A 80 6.42 -0.53 11.29
N GLY A 81 7.61 -1.03 11.64
CA GLY A 81 7.86 -2.46 11.85
C GLY A 81 8.65 -3.06 10.69
N THR A 82 8.36 -4.30 10.31
CA THR A 82 9.14 -5.00 9.29
C THR A 82 8.84 -4.55 7.86
N ILE A 83 7.66 -3.96 7.63
CA ILE A 83 7.26 -3.42 6.33
C ILE A 83 7.79 -1.99 6.10
N ASN A 84 7.75 -1.13 7.12
CA ASN A 84 8.28 0.24 7.11
C ASN A 84 7.98 1.05 5.83
N THR A 85 6.72 1.05 5.38
CA THR A 85 6.29 1.70 4.14
C THR A 85 4.90 2.31 4.26
N CYS A 86 4.52 3.13 3.29
CA CYS A 86 3.21 3.76 3.25
C CYS A 86 2.19 2.83 2.58
N LEU A 87 1.15 2.44 3.33
CA LEU A 87 0.09 1.53 2.90
C LEU A 87 -1.25 1.97 3.48
N TRP A 88 -2.31 1.36 2.97
CA TRP A 88 -3.66 1.53 3.51
C TRP A 88 -3.91 0.50 4.60
N THR A 89 -4.40 0.96 5.75
CA THR A 89 -4.78 0.12 6.90
C THR A 89 -6.25 0.33 7.26
N TYR A 90 -6.91 -0.66 7.86
CA TYR A 90 -8.29 -0.51 8.29
C TYR A 90 -8.42 0.57 9.37
N ALA A 91 -9.33 1.52 9.19
CA ALA A 91 -9.45 2.67 10.07
C ALA A 91 -9.87 2.28 11.50
N GLY A 92 -10.64 1.20 11.64
CA GLY A 92 -11.08 0.68 12.93
C GLY A 92 -10.07 -0.23 13.65
N ALA A 93 -8.87 -0.42 13.08
CA ALA A 93 -7.79 -1.20 13.70
C ALA A 93 -6.70 -0.33 14.33
N VAL A 94 -6.90 0.99 14.37
CA VAL A 94 -5.91 1.95 14.84
C VAL A 94 -6.49 2.92 15.86
N SER A 95 -5.79 3.10 16.98
CA SER A 95 -6.14 4.07 18.02
C SER A 95 -4.94 4.92 18.47
N GLY A 96 -5.24 6.03 19.14
CA GLY A 96 -4.27 7.07 19.49
C GLY A 96 -4.46 8.37 18.71
N ASP A 97 -3.81 9.43 19.19
CA ASP A 97 -4.02 10.82 18.78
C ASP A 97 -2.73 11.67 18.80
N GLY A 98 -1.56 11.04 18.91
CA GLY A 98 -0.29 11.76 19.00
C GLY A 98 0.03 12.53 17.72
N ALA A 99 0.22 13.84 17.79
CA ALA A 99 0.59 14.63 16.62
C ALA A 99 1.97 14.22 16.07
N THR A 100 2.10 14.15 14.75
CA THR A 100 3.39 13.87 14.10
C THR A 100 3.52 14.53 12.73
N THR A 101 4.73 14.55 12.20
CA THR A 101 5.03 15.14 10.88
C THR A 101 4.62 14.19 9.77
N ASP A 102 4.26 14.75 8.62
CA ASP A 102 3.98 13.96 7.43
C ASP A 102 5.19 13.09 7.04
N SER A 103 4.92 11.85 6.63
CA SER A 103 5.87 10.82 6.25
C SER A 103 5.46 10.03 5.00
N CYS A 104 4.28 10.30 4.43
CA CYS A 104 3.73 9.59 3.27
C CYS A 104 3.16 10.50 2.18
N GLY A 105 2.99 11.79 2.44
CA GLY A 105 2.34 12.71 1.52
C GLY A 105 0.88 12.35 1.26
N ALA A 106 0.37 12.83 0.12
CA ALA A 106 -0.99 12.55 -0.31
C ALA A 106 -1.25 11.05 -0.45
N ALA A 107 -2.46 10.63 -0.08
CA ALA A 107 -2.92 9.27 -0.26
C ALA A 107 -2.82 8.83 -1.73
N THR A 108 -2.25 7.65 -1.96
CA THR A 108 -2.00 7.13 -3.31
C THR A 108 -2.21 5.64 -3.38
N THR A 109 -2.36 5.12 -4.60
CA THR A 109 -2.43 3.69 -4.87
C THR A 109 -1.04 3.15 -5.19
N LEU A 110 -0.56 2.18 -4.41
CA LEU A 110 0.70 1.51 -4.71
C LEU A 110 0.58 0.76 -6.07
N PRO A 111 1.46 1.01 -7.06
CA PRO A 111 1.39 0.31 -8.34
C PRO A 111 1.71 -1.19 -8.16
N THR A 112 1.07 -2.04 -8.95
CA THR A 112 1.27 -3.51 -8.87
C THR A 112 2.72 -3.90 -9.14
N SER A 113 3.40 -3.20 -10.04
CA SER A 113 4.82 -3.40 -10.34
C SER A 113 5.76 -3.20 -9.13
N ALA A 114 5.30 -2.57 -8.05
CA ALA A 114 6.09 -2.40 -6.84
C ALA A 114 6.18 -3.68 -6.00
N PHE A 115 5.21 -4.60 -6.11
CA PHE A 115 5.12 -5.76 -5.20
C PHE A 115 4.86 -7.10 -5.89
N THR A 116 4.50 -7.13 -7.17
CA THR A 116 4.31 -8.37 -7.93
C THR A 116 5.14 -8.41 -9.20
N ASN A 117 5.53 -9.60 -9.64
CA ASN A 117 6.20 -9.85 -10.91
C ASN A 117 5.22 -9.85 -12.11
N GLY A 118 3.94 -9.55 -11.88
CA GLY A 118 2.88 -9.53 -12.89
C GLY A 118 2.01 -10.79 -12.91
N GLN A 119 2.40 -11.86 -12.22
CA GLN A 119 1.54 -13.04 -12.04
C GLN A 119 0.50 -12.78 -10.95
N ILE A 120 -0.76 -12.64 -11.37
CA ILE A 120 -1.91 -12.33 -10.52
C ILE A 120 -2.95 -13.44 -10.69
N GLY A 121 -3.42 -13.97 -9.57
CA GLY A 121 -4.51 -14.94 -9.49
C GLY A 121 -5.75 -14.28 -8.93
N GLY A 122 -6.89 -14.41 -9.61
CA GLY A 122 -8.13 -13.77 -9.16
C GLY A 122 -8.08 -12.25 -9.26
N GLY A 123 -8.75 -11.57 -8.34
CA GLY A 123 -8.99 -10.12 -8.39
C GLY A 123 -8.69 -9.38 -7.07
N THR A 124 -9.18 -8.14 -6.98
CA THR A 124 -9.04 -7.30 -5.77
C THR A 124 -9.85 -7.83 -4.59
N SER A 125 -10.95 -8.52 -4.84
CA SER A 125 -11.84 -9.10 -3.83
C SER A 125 -11.30 -10.40 -3.22
N ASP A 126 -10.82 -11.33 -4.05
CA ASP A 126 -10.32 -12.64 -3.61
C ASP A 126 -9.30 -13.27 -4.59
N GLY A 127 -8.69 -14.39 -4.20
CA GLY A 127 -7.73 -15.13 -5.02
C GLY A 127 -8.38 -16.17 -5.94
N ALA A 128 -7.57 -16.73 -6.85
CA ALA A 128 -7.94 -17.89 -7.65
C ALA A 128 -7.63 -19.19 -6.90
N SER A 129 -8.47 -20.21 -7.07
CA SER A 129 -8.29 -21.51 -6.43
C SER A 129 -7.09 -22.28 -7.01
N VAL A 130 -6.25 -22.83 -6.14
CA VAL A 130 -5.14 -23.70 -6.52
C VAL A 130 -4.84 -24.69 -5.39
N ALA A 131 -4.47 -25.92 -5.73
CA ALA A 131 -3.99 -26.89 -4.75
C ALA A 131 -2.50 -26.66 -4.45
N THR A 132 -2.14 -26.67 -3.17
CA THR A 132 -0.72 -26.64 -2.77
C THR A 132 -0.02 -27.94 -3.13
N VAL A 133 1.29 -27.88 -3.34
CA VAL A 133 2.13 -29.02 -3.73
C VAL A 133 3.45 -29.02 -2.96
N ALA A 134 4.07 -30.20 -2.85
CA ALA A 134 5.42 -30.38 -2.30
C ALA A 134 6.50 -30.08 -3.36
N GLY A 135 6.48 -28.88 -3.96
CA GLY A 135 7.44 -28.50 -4.99
C GLY A 135 8.81 -28.15 -4.44
N ALA A 136 9.78 -27.99 -5.34
CA ALA A 136 11.14 -27.56 -4.97
C ALA A 136 11.11 -26.18 -4.28
N GLY A 137 11.75 -26.07 -3.13
CA GLY A 137 11.76 -24.85 -2.33
C GLY A 137 10.46 -24.60 -1.54
N CYS A 138 9.53 -25.56 -1.50
CA CYS A 138 8.45 -25.49 -0.53
C CYS A 138 9.00 -25.76 0.88
N ALA A 139 8.79 -24.81 1.80
CA ALA A 139 9.18 -24.96 3.19
C ALA A 139 7.99 -25.44 4.03
N THR A 140 8.24 -26.43 4.88
CA THR A 140 7.25 -26.96 5.84
C THR A 140 7.81 -26.89 7.26
N TRP A 141 6.97 -26.64 8.26
CA TRP A 141 7.43 -26.54 9.66
C TRP A 141 7.35 -27.87 10.44
N ASP A 142 6.53 -28.84 10.00
CA ASP A 142 6.46 -30.19 10.59
C ASP A 142 6.50 -31.33 9.54
N GLY A 143 6.86 -31.02 8.30
CA GLY A 143 6.87 -31.96 7.18
C GLY A 143 5.52 -32.14 6.48
N THR A 144 4.42 -31.61 7.03
CA THR A 144 3.07 -31.74 6.44
C THR A 144 2.37 -30.39 6.22
N HIS A 145 2.72 -29.37 7.01
CA HIS A 145 2.17 -28.03 6.94
C HIS A 145 3.18 -27.02 6.41
N ILE A 146 2.71 -26.16 5.51
CA ILE A 146 3.52 -25.16 4.82
C ILE A 146 3.88 -24.04 5.81
N THR A 147 5.15 -23.61 5.77
CA THR A 147 5.61 -22.41 6.47
C THR A 147 5.04 -21.17 5.77
N ALA A 148 4.30 -20.37 6.53
CA ALA A 148 3.69 -19.14 6.05
C ALA A 148 4.24 -17.92 6.76
N TYR A 149 4.13 -16.77 6.11
CA TYR A 149 4.64 -15.50 6.59
C TYR A 149 3.61 -14.38 6.40
N GLY A 150 3.34 -13.57 7.42
CA GLY A 150 2.46 -12.41 7.25
C GLY A 150 3.05 -11.32 6.36
N ASN A 151 4.39 -11.22 6.33
CA ASN A 151 5.14 -10.20 5.60
C ASN A 151 6.40 -10.79 4.96
N VAL A 152 6.67 -10.38 3.71
CA VAL A 152 7.90 -10.74 2.96
C VAL A 152 8.61 -9.56 2.31
N SER A 153 8.20 -8.32 2.60
CA SER A 153 8.72 -7.11 1.95
C SER A 153 8.83 -7.26 0.42
N PRO A 154 7.71 -7.47 -0.29
CA PRO A 154 7.69 -7.92 -1.68
C PRO A 154 8.30 -6.94 -2.70
N TRP A 155 8.70 -5.74 -2.27
CA TRP A 155 9.45 -4.75 -3.06
C TRP A 155 10.97 -4.96 -3.03
N ASP A 156 11.50 -5.65 -2.01
CA ASP A 156 12.91 -6.02 -1.93
C ASP A 156 13.19 -7.18 -2.90
N VAL A 157 14.38 -7.17 -3.50
CA VAL A 157 14.85 -8.27 -4.37
C VAL A 157 16.24 -8.68 -3.85
N PRO A 158 16.37 -9.83 -3.16
CA PRO A 158 15.31 -10.81 -2.84
C PRO A 158 14.34 -10.33 -1.75
N ALA A 159 13.11 -10.83 -1.77
CA ALA A 159 12.10 -10.62 -0.75
C ALA A 159 12.56 -11.24 0.58
N LYS A 160 12.21 -10.60 1.70
CA LYS A 160 12.67 -10.96 3.05
C LYS A 160 11.50 -11.33 3.96
N PRO A 161 11.28 -12.62 4.27
CA PRO A 161 10.25 -13.02 5.21
C PRO A 161 10.60 -12.52 6.62
N SER A 162 9.61 -11.97 7.34
CA SER A 162 9.87 -11.37 8.65
C SER A 162 8.98 -11.86 9.79
N THR A 163 7.81 -12.43 9.49
CA THR A 163 6.84 -12.82 10.52
C THR A 163 6.21 -14.15 10.13
N GLN A 164 6.68 -15.25 10.72
CA GLN A 164 6.03 -16.54 10.54
C GLN A 164 4.64 -16.52 11.17
N VAL A 165 3.69 -17.16 10.50
CA VAL A 165 2.31 -17.31 10.99
C VAL A 165 1.99 -18.79 11.07
N ASN A 166 1.21 -19.17 12.08
CA ASN A 166 0.75 -20.55 12.30
C ASN A 166 -0.34 -20.91 11.27
N SER A 167 -0.01 -20.91 9.98
CA SER A 167 -0.95 -21.34 8.96
C SER A 167 -1.19 -22.84 9.10
N GLN A 168 -2.46 -23.23 8.97
CA GLN A 168 -2.91 -24.62 8.99
C GLN A 168 -2.99 -25.19 7.57
N VAL A 169 -2.22 -24.65 6.62
CA VAL A 169 -2.25 -25.10 5.23
C VAL A 169 -1.39 -26.34 5.09
N ALA A 170 -2.06 -27.47 4.94
CA ALA A 170 -1.41 -28.72 4.59
C ALA A 170 -1.00 -28.74 3.10
N MET A 171 0.00 -29.55 2.77
CA MET A 171 0.27 -29.89 1.36
C MET A 171 -0.94 -30.62 0.74
N GLY A 172 -1.27 -30.30 -0.51
CA GLY A 172 -2.45 -30.82 -1.20
C GLY A 172 -3.75 -30.08 -0.88
N GLN A 173 -3.73 -29.14 0.07
CA GLN A 173 -4.89 -28.32 0.39
C GLN A 173 -5.14 -27.25 -0.68
N THR A 174 -6.41 -27.00 -0.99
CA THR A 174 -6.80 -25.86 -1.82
C THR A 174 -6.66 -24.54 -1.05
N VAL A 175 -5.95 -23.60 -1.65
CA VAL A 175 -5.82 -22.20 -1.20
C VAL A 175 -6.30 -21.26 -2.30
N LEU A 176 -6.52 -20.00 -1.94
CA LEU A 176 -6.83 -18.93 -2.88
C LEU A 176 -5.57 -18.08 -3.08
N TRP A 177 -4.89 -18.23 -4.20
CA TRP A 177 -3.68 -17.47 -4.50
C TRP A 177 -4.03 -16.15 -5.19
N ARG A 178 -3.29 -15.08 -4.88
CA ARG A 178 -3.62 -13.74 -5.36
C ARG A 178 -2.55 -13.10 -6.23
N TYR A 179 -1.30 -13.18 -5.83
CA TYR A 179 -0.18 -12.72 -6.67
C TYR A 179 1.13 -13.33 -6.20
N VAL A 180 2.08 -13.38 -7.13
CA VAL A 180 3.47 -13.73 -6.84
C VAL A 180 4.27 -12.46 -6.53
N SER A 181 5.13 -12.50 -5.52
CA SER A 181 6.02 -11.38 -5.14
C SER A 181 6.88 -10.93 -6.32
N ARG A 182 7.40 -9.70 -6.24
CA ARG A 182 8.18 -9.09 -7.32
C ARG A 182 9.40 -9.91 -7.74
N ASP A 183 10.06 -10.55 -6.78
CA ASP A 183 11.21 -11.42 -7.01
C ASP A 183 10.84 -12.86 -7.42
N GLY A 184 9.56 -13.22 -7.41
CA GLY A 184 9.10 -14.57 -7.71
C GLY A 184 9.20 -15.57 -6.55
N GLY A 185 9.74 -15.18 -5.39
CA GLY A 185 10.07 -16.10 -4.29
C GLY A 185 8.87 -16.55 -3.46
N TYR A 186 7.82 -15.73 -3.39
CA TYR A 186 6.67 -15.93 -2.51
C TYR A 186 5.35 -15.71 -3.24
N VAL A 187 4.27 -16.30 -2.71
CA VAL A 187 2.90 -16.10 -3.20
C VAL A 187 2.00 -15.72 -2.05
N MET A 188 1.25 -14.62 -2.24
CA MET A 188 0.19 -14.24 -1.32
C MET A 188 -1.00 -15.19 -1.52
N VAL A 189 -1.38 -15.91 -0.47
CA VAL A 189 -2.48 -16.87 -0.47
C VAL A 189 -3.43 -16.60 0.68
N ARG A 190 -4.64 -17.13 0.54
CA ARG A 190 -5.63 -17.21 1.61
C ARG A 190 -6.06 -18.65 1.84
N ASP A 191 -6.11 -19.06 3.10
CA ASP A 191 -6.86 -20.27 3.47
C ASP A 191 -8.35 -19.93 3.33
N PRO A 192 -9.13 -20.61 2.47
CA PRO A 192 -10.56 -20.36 2.36
C PRO A 192 -11.32 -20.64 3.66
N ARG A 193 -10.75 -21.44 4.58
CA ARG A 193 -11.26 -21.70 5.93
C ARG A 193 -10.82 -20.66 6.96
N GLY A 194 -9.83 -19.83 6.62
CA GLY A 194 -9.43 -18.67 7.42
C GLY A 194 -10.55 -17.64 7.46
N GLY A 195 -10.57 -16.81 8.50
CA GLY A 195 -11.66 -15.85 8.78
C GLY A 195 -11.87 -14.76 7.70
N SER A 196 -12.44 -13.62 8.11
CA SER A 196 -12.83 -12.55 7.19
C SER A 196 -11.68 -12.05 6.29
N THR A 197 -12.03 -11.57 5.10
CA THR A 197 -11.12 -10.90 4.14
C THR A 197 -10.84 -9.44 4.50
N ASP A 198 -11.56 -8.87 5.46
CA ASP A 198 -11.50 -7.46 5.84
C ASP A 198 -10.50 -7.14 6.96
N GLY A 199 -9.94 -8.16 7.61
CA GLY A 199 -8.76 -7.97 8.46
C GLY A 199 -9.03 -7.42 9.87
N VAL A 200 -10.03 -7.98 10.55
CA VAL A 200 -10.24 -7.90 12.01
C VAL A 200 -10.64 -9.31 12.45
N GLY A 201 -9.74 -10.11 13.02
CA GLY A 201 -10.04 -11.53 13.34
C GLY A 201 -8.83 -12.48 13.27
N LEU A 202 -8.99 -13.66 12.66
CA LEU A 202 -7.93 -14.66 12.38
C LEU A 202 -7.31 -14.41 11.00
N GLN A 203 -5.97 -14.40 10.91
CA GLN A 203 -5.25 -14.00 9.70
C GLN A 203 -5.57 -14.93 8.53
N SER A 204 -6.30 -14.39 7.54
CA SER A 204 -6.72 -15.15 6.37
C SER A 204 -5.71 -15.06 5.23
N TRP A 205 -4.99 -13.94 5.09
CA TRP A 205 -3.99 -13.70 4.04
C TRP A 205 -2.57 -13.75 4.58
N TYR A 206 -1.69 -14.49 3.89
CA TYR A 206 -0.26 -14.58 4.20
C TYR A 206 0.51 -15.08 2.97
N PHE A 207 1.82 -14.95 3.02
CA PHE A 207 2.74 -15.43 2.01
C PHE A 207 3.19 -16.86 2.30
N ILE A 208 3.30 -17.67 1.26
CA ILE A 208 3.99 -18.96 1.29
C ILE A 208 5.11 -18.97 0.23
N PRO A 209 6.14 -19.83 0.36
CA PRO A 209 7.14 -19.99 -0.69
C PRO A 209 6.50 -20.37 -2.03
N ARG A 210 7.00 -19.81 -3.14
CA ARG A 210 6.46 -20.10 -4.49
C ARG A 210 6.51 -21.58 -4.86
N GLY A 211 7.51 -22.30 -4.34
CA GLY A 211 7.65 -23.74 -4.50
C GLY A 211 6.49 -24.56 -3.93
N CYS A 212 5.66 -23.97 -3.05
CA CYS A 212 4.50 -24.65 -2.48
C CYS A 212 3.26 -24.63 -3.38
N LEU A 213 3.34 -24.01 -4.56
CA LEU A 213 2.28 -24.03 -5.59
C LEU A 213 2.81 -24.61 -6.91
N PRO A 214 1.94 -25.14 -7.79
CA PRO A 214 2.34 -25.64 -9.10
C PRO A 214 3.10 -24.60 -9.93
N THR A 215 3.99 -25.05 -10.81
CA THR A 215 4.78 -24.15 -11.68
C THR A 215 3.89 -23.30 -12.59
N THR A 216 2.82 -23.90 -13.13
CA THR A 216 1.77 -23.19 -13.86
C THR A 216 0.61 -22.89 -12.92
N LEU A 217 0.30 -21.61 -12.73
CA LEU A 217 -0.86 -21.18 -11.97
C LEU A 217 -2.04 -20.94 -12.91
N PRO A 218 -3.28 -21.27 -12.48
CA PRO A 218 -4.49 -21.09 -13.28
C PRO A 218 -4.89 -19.61 -13.40
#